data_AF-A0A4V2AQE8-F1
#
_entry.id   AF-A0A4V2AQE8-F1
#
_cell.length_a   1.000
_cell.length_b   1.000
_cell.length_c   1.000
_cell.angle_alpha   90.00
_cell.angle_beta   90.00
_cell.angle_gamma   90.00
#
_symmetry.space_group_name_H-M   'P 1'
#
loop_
_entity.id
_entity.type
_entity.pdbx_description
1 polymer ?
#
loop_
_entity_poly.entity_id
_entity_poly.type
_entity_poly.pdbx_seq_one_letter_code
_entity_poly.pdbx_strand_id
1 'polypeptide(L)'
;MRAILLALTAVAFFSCAEKKEPIAITYLHKDAVFNKDSLRHFLATVSTAQADSSKVVFLKGVDLLKNEKQPQAAIGAFVQSLQIYPAANTFYELGNAYLQAKAWPQALQSFEMAENMDYTPLGSVLFQQASSYAEMDSVTKMYDYLKYAVQTGFVDRAKILGNPHFAKYQQEGYMLTVYNQAMSGNGDPEEILWKGYTHDFKQASFPYKIDSGSFRRMGEPKIISYEYEKYVPEMRDNKFSRDVGNEFFYVAKVMQTELCNVVLYGCRSYEGAGSPVYYILASFNSKGKLVDKMVVGGAKNFDDNYKEFTAQSGNRFQIQEYKNAYEKSTDEYGYENNQVVSRSFVATRQYAIDANGKFITAQQS
;
A
#
# COMPACT_ATOMS: atom_id res chain seq x y z
N MET A 1 19.11 -21.05 -61.69
CA MET A 1 17.78 -20.56 -61.27
C MET A 1 17.17 -21.54 -60.28
N ARG A 2 16.73 -21.02 -59.13
CA ARG A 2 15.77 -21.60 -58.15
C ARG A 2 16.21 -22.87 -57.41
N ALA A 3 15.93 -23.06 -56.13
CA ALA A 3 15.61 -22.23 -54.97
C ALA A 3 15.68 -23.22 -53.80
N ILE A 4 16.55 -23.02 -52.81
CA ILE A 4 16.58 -23.85 -51.60
C ILE A 4 15.55 -23.27 -50.63
N LEU A 5 14.46 -23.99 -50.40
CA LEU A 5 13.47 -23.67 -49.38
C LEU A 5 14.10 -23.91 -47.99
N LEU A 6 14.38 -22.82 -47.27
CA LEU A 6 14.59 -22.86 -45.82
C LEU A 6 13.21 -22.76 -45.16
N ALA A 7 12.77 -23.86 -44.54
CA ALA A 7 11.60 -23.85 -43.68
C ALA A 7 11.96 -23.17 -42.35
N LEU A 8 11.47 -21.95 -42.14
CA LEU A 8 11.41 -21.33 -40.82
C LEU A 8 10.32 -22.04 -40.02
N THR A 9 10.72 -22.87 -39.05
CA THR A 9 9.84 -23.30 -37.96
C THR A 9 9.67 -22.14 -36.99
N ALA A 10 8.55 -21.42 -37.11
CA ALA A 10 8.09 -20.50 -36.09
C ALA A 10 7.67 -21.31 -34.85
N VAL A 11 8.45 -21.19 -33.77
CA VAL A 11 8.05 -21.70 -32.45
C VAL A 11 7.01 -20.72 -31.90
N ALA A 12 5.73 -21.06 -32.06
CA ALA A 12 4.65 -20.38 -31.37
C ALA A 12 4.69 -20.77 -29.89
N PHE A 13 5.16 -19.85 -29.03
CA PHE A 13 4.94 -19.96 -27.60
C PHE A 13 3.45 -19.74 -27.33
N PHE A 14 2.70 -20.83 -27.20
CA PHE A 14 1.38 -20.80 -26.57
C PHE A 14 1.56 -20.40 -25.11
N SER A 15 1.29 -19.14 -24.80
CA SER A 15 1.02 -18.70 -23.43
C SER A 15 -0.30 -19.33 -23.03
N CYS A 16 -0.26 -20.43 -22.28
CA CYS A 16 -1.43 -20.94 -21.56
C CYS A 16 -1.84 -19.86 -20.55
N ALA A 17 -2.80 -19.03 -20.92
CA ALA A 17 -3.62 -18.34 -19.95
C ALA A 17 -4.40 -19.42 -19.19
N GLU A 18 -3.95 -19.80 -18.00
CA GLU A 18 -4.73 -20.62 -17.07
C GLU A 18 -6.09 -19.95 -16.89
N LYS A 19 -7.14 -20.56 -17.44
CA LYS A 19 -8.51 -20.24 -17.05
C LYS A 19 -8.62 -20.60 -15.57
N LYS A 20 -8.58 -19.59 -14.68
CA LYS A 20 -8.95 -19.77 -13.27
C LYS A 20 -10.36 -20.36 -13.25
N GLU A 21 -10.49 -21.61 -12.82
CA GLU A 21 -11.81 -22.20 -12.61
C GLU A 21 -12.58 -21.38 -11.56
N PRO A 22 -13.91 -21.21 -11.72
CA PRO A 22 -14.71 -20.44 -10.77
C PRO A 22 -14.63 -21.09 -9.39
N ILE A 23 -14.10 -20.32 -8.42
CA ILE A 23 -14.00 -20.75 -7.03
C ILE A 23 -15.40 -20.66 -6.41
N ALA A 24 -15.86 -21.73 -5.78
CA ALA A 24 -17.07 -21.68 -4.97
C ALA A 24 -16.84 -20.76 -3.76
N ILE A 25 -17.59 -19.66 -3.68
CA ILE A 25 -17.46 -18.69 -2.59
C ILE A 25 -18.28 -19.18 -1.40
N THR A 26 -17.60 -19.48 -0.29
CA THR A 26 -18.23 -19.65 1.02
C THR A 26 -18.32 -18.30 1.71
N TYR A 27 -19.44 -18.02 2.37
CA TYR A 27 -19.67 -16.76 3.07
C TYR A 27 -19.75 -16.97 4.58
N LEU A 28 -19.13 -16.07 5.35
CA LEU A 28 -19.40 -15.89 6.75
C LEU A 28 -20.75 -15.18 6.93
N HIS A 29 -21.54 -15.64 7.91
CA HIS A 29 -22.80 -14.96 8.24
C HIS A 29 -22.53 -13.54 8.73
N LYS A 30 -23.38 -12.58 8.34
CA LYS A 30 -23.18 -11.15 8.65
C LYS A 30 -22.97 -10.88 10.14
N ASP A 31 -23.78 -11.49 11.00
CA ASP A 31 -23.69 -11.29 12.44
C ASP A 31 -22.45 -11.96 13.06
N ALA A 32 -21.87 -12.93 12.37
CA ALA A 32 -20.66 -13.62 12.80
C ALA A 32 -19.37 -12.83 12.47
N VAL A 33 -19.47 -11.78 11.65
CA VAL A 33 -18.32 -10.93 11.26
C VAL A 33 -17.67 -10.24 12.46
N PHE A 34 -18.37 -10.05 13.58
CA PHE A 34 -17.79 -9.47 14.79
C PHE A 34 -17.53 -10.49 15.92
N ASN A 35 -17.69 -11.79 15.63
CA ASN A 35 -17.43 -12.85 16.58
C ASN A 35 -16.04 -13.47 16.33
N LYS A 36 -15.12 -13.30 17.27
CA LYS A 36 -13.72 -13.74 17.14
C LYS A 36 -13.58 -15.24 16.83
N ASP A 37 -14.36 -16.09 17.50
CA ASP A 37 -14.28 -17.54 17.31
C ASP A 37 -14.80 -17.95 15.93
N SER A 38 -15.90 -17.33 15.49
CA SER A 38 -16.49 -17.57 14.17
C SER A 38 -15.53 -17.15 13.05
N LEU A 39 -14.89 -15.99 13.20
CA LEU A 39 -13.87 -15.51 12.27
C LEU A 39 -12.67 -16.45 12.21
N ARG A 40 -12.15 -16.87 13.37
CA ARG A 40 -11.02 -17.79 13.43
C ARG A 40 -11.34 -19.12 12.76
N HIS A 41 -12.51 -19.68 13.02
CA HIS A 41 -12.96 -20.92 12.40
C HIS A 41 -13.15 -20.77 10.88
N PHE A 42 -13.74 -19.65 10.44
CA PHE A 42 -13.92 -19.37 9.03
C PHE A 42 -12.59 -19.20 8.30
N LEU A 43 -11.66 -18.41 8.84
CA LEU A 43 -10.34 -18.20 8.25
C LEU A 43 -9.49 -19.48 8.19
N ALA A 44 -9.73 -20.45 9.09
CA ALA A 44 -9.06 -21.75 9.06
C ALA A 44 -9.56 -22.66 7.91
N THR A 45 -10.70 -22.35 7.29
CA THR A 45 -11.36 -23.23 6.31
C THR A 45 -11.59 -22.56 4.95
N VAL A 46 -11.67 -21.24 4.89
CA VAL A 46 -11.88 -20.46 3.66
C VAL A 46 -10.65 -20.53 2.76
N SER A 47 -10.88 -20.61 1.44
CA SER A 47 -9.77 -20.60 0.48
C SER A 47 -9.14 -19.22 0.41
N THR A 48 -7.81 -19.14 0.47
CA THR A 48 -7.06 -17.88 0.27
C THR A 48 -7.29 -17.28 -1.11
N ALA A 49 -7.73 -18.09 -2.09
CA ALA A 49 -8.10 -17.60 -3.41
C ALA A 49 -9.37 -16.72 -3.40
N GLN A 50 -10.18 -16.75 -2.33
CA GLN A 50 -11.31 -15.83 -2.13
C GLN A 50 -10.86 -14.42 -1.70
N ALA A 51 -9.60 -14.25 -1.27
CA ALA A 51 -9.09 -12.94 -0.86
C ALA A 51 -9.18 -11.91 -1.98
N ASP A 52 -8.85 -12.29 -3.22
CA ASP A 52 -9.00 -11.42 -4.42
C ASP A 52 -10.46 -10.95 -4.59
N SER A 53 -11.42 -11.85 -4.38
CA SER A 53 -12.85 -11.55 -4.50
C SER A 53 -13.33 -10.61 -3.39
N SER A 54 -12.87 -10.81 -2.15
CA SER A 54 -13.14 -9.91 -1.04
C SER A 54 -12.55 -8.52 -1.29
N LYS A 55 -11.35 -8.46 -1.87
CA LYS A 55 -10.62 -7.22 -2.11
C LYS A 55 -11.34 -6.29 -3.08
N VAL A 56 -11.94 -6.82 -4.15
CA VAL A 56 -12.78 -6.04 -5.07
C VAL A 56 -13.92 -5.33 -4.32
N VAL A 57 -14.59 -6.04 -3.41
CA VAL A 57 -15.69 -5.48 -2.61
C VAL A 57 -15.18 -4.49 -1.56
N PHE A 58 -14.03 -4.77 -0.93
CA PHE A 58 -13.36 -3.84 -0.01
C PHE A 58 -13.10 -2.49 -0.68
N LEU A 59 -12.54 -2.49 -1.89
CA LEU A 59 -12.20 -1.27 -2.61
C LEU A 59 -13.42 -0.44 -2.97
N LYS A 60 -14.53 -1.09 -3.36
CA LYS A 60 -15.81 -0.41 -3.52
C LYS A 60 -16.24 0.29 -2.21
N GLY A 61 -16.03 -0.34 -1.07
CA GLY A 61 -16.28 0.28 0.24
C GLY A 61 -15.39 1.50 0.48
N VAL A 62 -14.09 1.43 0.13
CA VAL A 62 -13.18 2.57 0.25
C VAL A 62 -13.61 3.71 -0.66
N ASP A 63 -14.07 3.45 -1.89
CA ASP A 63 -14.51 4.46 -2.85
C ASP A 63 -15.73 5.23 -2.31
N LEU A 64 -16.73 4.46 -1.88
CA LEU A 64 -17.94 4.99 -1.25
C LEU A 64 -17.62 5.87 -0.05
N LEU A 65 -16.65 5.48 0.79
CA LEU A 65 -16.28 6.23 1.98
C LEU A 65 -15.46 7.49 1.66
N LYS A 66 -14.42 7.36 0.84
CA LYS A 66 -13.37 8.37 0.67
C LYS A 66 -13.66 9.34 -0.47
N ASN A 67 -14.27 8.90 -1.56
CA ASN A 67 -14.61 9.75 -2.71
C ASN A 67 -16.07 10.18 -2.68
N GLU A 68 -17.00 9.23 -2.63
CA GLU A 68 -18.43 9.53 -2.73
C GLU A 68 -19.01 10.11 -1.42
N LYS A 69 -18.29 10.00 -0.30
CA LYS A 69 -18.72 10.48 1.02
C LYS A 69 -20.03 9.86 1.49
N GLN A 70 -20.21 8.58 1.18
CA GLN A 70 -21.38 7.77 1.56
C GLN A 70 -20.98 6.72 2.61
N PRO A 71 -20.77 7.11 3.88
CA PRO A 71 -20.29 6.18 4.91
C PRO A 71 -21.26 5.00 5.15
N GLN A 72 -22.57 5.22 5.01
CA GLN A 72 -23.56 4.15 5.18
C GLN A 72 -23.49 3.09 4.07
N ALA A 73 -23.30 3.51 2.82
CA ALA A 73 -23.11 2.58 1.71
C ALA A 73 -21.78 1.82 1.84
N ALA A 74 -20.72 2.53 2.26
CA ALA A 74 -19.41 1.94 2.51
C ALA A 74 -19.46 0.82 3.57
N ILE A 75 -20.19 1.02 4.67
CA ILE A 75 -20.40 -0.01 5.70
C ILE A 75 -20.94 -1.30 5.08
N GLY A 76 -21.94 -1.20 4.20
CA GLY A 76 -22.51 -2.37 3.52
C GLY A 76 -21.48 -3.13 2.69
N ALA A 77 -20.66 -2.40 1.92
CA ALA A 77 -19.60 -3.00 1.11
C ALA A 77 -18.50 -3.64 1.98
N PHE A 78 -18.03 -2.97 3.03
CA PHE A 78 -17.03 -3.55 3.93
C PHE A 78 -17.52 -4.79 4.66
N VAL A 79 -18.77 -4.79 5.14
CA VAL A 79 -19.36 -5.99 5.73
C VAL A 79 -19.43 -7.12 4.70
N GLN A 80 -19.85 -6.85 3.48
CA GLN A 80 -19.89 -7.86 2.42
C GLN A 80 -18.48 -8.41 2.10
N SER A 81 -17.45 -7.56 2.07
CA SER A 81 -16.07 -8.00 1.92
C SER A 81 -15.64 -8.94 3.06
N LEU A 82 -15.94 -8.59 4.32
CA LEU A 82 -15.65 -9.44 5.47
C LEU A 82 -16.41 -10.76 5.45
N GLN A 83 -17.60 -10.81 4.84
CA GLN A 83 -18.32 -12.07 4.64
C GLN A 83 -17.62 -12.99 3.64
N ILE A 84 -16.89 -12.45 2.65
CA ILE A 84 -16.17 -13.24 1.63
C ILE A 84 -14.82 -13.71 2.19
N TYR A 85 -14.05 -12.77 2.75
CA TYR A 85 -12.76 -13.05 3.38
C TYR A 85 -12.45 -11.96 4.42
N PRO A 86 -12.50 -12.28 5.72
CA PRO A 86 -12.16 -11.33 6.77
C PRO A 86 -10.70 -10.89 6.71
N ALA A 87 -10.45 -9.59 6.85
CA ALA A 87 -9.10 -9.04 6.84
C ALA A 87 -8.99 -7.81 7.75
N ALA A 88 -7.84 -7.66 8.40
CA ALA A 88 -7.60 -6.61 9.40
C ALA A 88 -7.80 -5.18 8.84
N ASN A 89 -7.34 -4.94 7.61
CA ASN A 89 -7.52 -3.66 6.91
C ASN A 89 -9.00 -3.31 6.65
N THR A 90 -9.82 -4.33 6.37
CA THR A 90 -11.25 -4.15 6.14
C THR A 90 -11.96 -3.77 7.43
N PHE A 91 -11.59 -4.38 8.56
CA PHE A 91 -12.09 -3.95 9.87
C PHE A 91 -11.68 -2.53 10.24
N TYR A 92 -10.44 -2.13 9.94
CA TYR A 92 -9.97 -0.77 10.17
C TYR A 92 -10.78 0.26 9.37
N GLU A 93 -10.97 0.05 8.06
CA GLU A 93 -11.78 0.98 7.25
C GLU A 93 -13.28 0.91 7.56
N LEU A 94 -13.80 -0.25 7.98
CA LEU A 94 -15.16 -0.36 8.50
C LEU A 94 -15.35 0.49 9.77
N GLY A 95 -14.36 0.48 10.67
CA GLY A 95 -14.34 1.35 11.84
C GLY A 95 -14.37 2.83 11.45
N ASN A 96 -13.57 3.23 10.45
CA ASN A 96 -13.59 4.59 9.92
C ASN A 96 -14.95 4.96 9.30
N ALA A 97 -15.61 4.01 8.63
CA ALA A 97 -16.94 4.22 8.06
C ALA A 97 -18.01 4.41 9.14
N TYR A 98 -18.00 3.58 10.18
CA TYR A 98 -18.89 3.74 11.33
C TYR A 98 -18.63 5.05 12.08
N LEU A 99 -17.37 5.46 12.25
CA LEU A 99 -17.01 6.74 12.86
C LEU A 99 -17.60 7.91 12.04
N GLN A 100 -17.44 7.92 10.71
CA GLN A 100 -18.07 8.96 9.87
C GLN A 100 -19.60 8.90 9.89
N ALA A 101 -20.17 7.70 10.04
CA ALA A 101 -21.61 7.49 10.19
C ALA A 101 -22.15 7.81 11.60
N LYS A 102 -21.28 8.21 12.54
CA LYS A 102 -21.61 8.49 13.95
C LYS A 102 -22.12 7.27 14.75
N ALA A 103 -21.77 6.07 14.30
CA ALA A 103 -22.06 4.80 14.95
C ALA A 103 -20.87 4.38 15.83
N TRP A 104 -20.61 5.16 16.88
CA TRP A 104 -19.38 5.08 17.68
C TRP A 104 -19.12 3.71 18.33
N PRO A 105 -20.12 3.02 18.92
CA PRO A 105 -19.90 1.69 19.47
C PRO A 105 -19.47 0.66 18.42
N GLN A 106 -20.07 0.71 17.22
CA GLN A 106 -19.72 -0.16 16.10
C GLN A 106 -18.34 0.20 15.51
N ALA A 107 -17.99 1.48 15.50
CA ALA A 107 -16.64 1.92 15.13
C ALA A 107 -15.60 1.31 16.07
N LEU A 108 -15.80 1.44 17.39
CA LEU A 108 -14.94 0.87 18.42
C LEU A 108 -14.80 -0.65 18.25
N GLN A 109 -15.93 -1.38 18.12
CA GLN A 109 -15.92 -2.82 17.89
C GLN A 109 -15.13 -3.21 16.64
N SER A 110 -15.25 -2.45 15.55
CA SER A 110 -14.51 -2.71 14.31
C SER A 110 -13.02 -2.50 14.48
N PHE A 111 -12.60 -1.44 15.20
CA PHE A 111 -11.18 -1.21 15.50
C PHE A 111 -10.61 -2.29 16.42
N GLU A 112 -11.35 -2.72 17.44
CA GLU A 112 -10.96 -3.88 18.26
C GLU A 112 -10.75 -5.13 17.39
N MET A 113 -11.63 -5.40 16.43
CA MET A 113 -11.45 -6.52 15.50
C MET A 113 -10.21 -6.35 14.62
N ALA A 114 -9.90 -5.13 14.14
CA ALA A 114 -8.68 -4.85 13.39
C ALA A 114 -7.42 -5.12 14.23
N GLU A 115 -7.42 -4.69 15.49
CA GLU A 115 -6.36 -4.97 16.47
C GLU A 115 -6.18 -6.48 16.70
N ASN A 116 -7.27 -7.21 16.93
CA ASN A 116 -7.24 -8.67 17.14
C ASN A 116 -6.78 -9.45 15.89
N MET A 117 -6.82 -8.82 14.71
CA MET A 117 -6.32 -9.38 13.46
C MET A 117 -4.93 -8.83 13.09
N ASP A 118 -4.20 -8.26 14.06
CA ASP A 118 -2.85 -7.76 13.90
C ASP A 118 -2.72 -6.67 12.82
N TYR A 119 -3.71 -5.76 12.71
CA TYR A 119 -3.57 -4.59 11.85
C TYR A 119 -2.30 -3.81 12.22
N THR A 120 -1.53 -3.41 11.21
CA THR A 120 -0.35 -2.58 11.39
C THR A 120 -0.42 -1.29 10.58
N PRO A 121 0.00 -0.15 11.15
CA PRO A 121 0.57 -0.01 12.50
C PRO A 121 -0.50 0.04 13.61
N LEU A 122 -0.18 -0.53 14.77
CA LEU A 122 -1.11 -0.62 15.91
C LEU A 122 -1.52 0.77 16.44
N GLY A 123 -0.60 1.73 16.41
CA GLY A 123 -0.88 3.11 16.81
C GLY A 123 -2.07 3.73 16.09
N SER A 124 -2.28 3.41 14.80
CA SER A 124 -3.46 3.85 14.03
C SER A 124 -4.76 3.42 14.68
N VAL A 125 -4.82 2.15 15.06
CA VAL A 125 -6.04 1.52 15.57
C VAL A 125 -6.38 2.11 16.92
N LEU A 126 -5.38 2.19 17.80
CA LEU A 126 -5.51 2.78 19.13
C LEU A 126 -5.93 4.26 19.06
N PHE A 127 -5.41 5.02 18.09
CA PHE A 127 -5.81 6.40 17.89
C PHE A 127 -7.29 6.54 17.45
N GLN A 128 -7.77 5.64 16.60
CA GLN A 128 -9.17 5.63 16.19
C GLN A 128 -10.11 5.09 17.28
N GLN A 129 -9.65 4.18 18.13
CA GLN A 129 -10.37 3.79 19.35
C GLN A 129 -10.46 4.97 20.33
N ALA A 130 -9.38 5.75 20.52
CA ALA A 130 -9.41 6.98 21.30
C ALA A 130 -10.44 7.98 20.74
N SER A 131 -10.48 8.16 19.42
CA SER A 131 -11.48 8.99 18.73
C SER A 131 -12.91 8.51 18.99
N SER A 132 -13.14 7.20 18.97
CA SER A 132 -14.44 6.60 19.27
C SER A 132 -14.85 6.85 20.73
N TYR A 133 -13.92 6.68 21.68
CA TYR A 133 -14.18 6.97 23.10
C TYR A 133 -14.44 8.45 23.37
N ALA A 134 -13.80 9.36 22.62
CA ALA A 134 -14.03 10.80 22.72
C ALA A 134 -15.49 11.16 22.40
N GLU A 135 -16.02 10.61 21.31
CA GLU A 135 -17.40 10.80 20.84
C GLU A 135 -18.44 10.10 21.75
N MET A 136 -18.01 9.10 22.50
CA MET A 136 -18.82 8.41 23.53
C MET A 136 -18.69 9.04 24.92
N ASP A 137 -18.10 10.23 25.03
CA ASP A 137 -17.85 10.95 26.30
C ASP A 137 -17.09 10.12 27.35
N SER A 138 -16.33 9.12 26.92
CA SER A 138 -15.53 8.23 27.76
C SER A 138 -14.11 8.77 27.93
N VAL A 139 -14.01 9.94 28.57
CA VAL A 139 -12.79 10.77 28.62
C VAL A 139 -11.55 10.02 29.14
N THR A 140 -11.69 9.24 30.21
CA THR A 140 -10.56 8.44 30.75
C THR A 140 -10.03 7.47 29.71
N LYS A 141 -10.91 6.70 29.07
CA LYS A 141 -10.53 5.73 28.04
C LYS A 141 -9.95 6.41 26.81
N MET A 142 -10.52 7.55 26.39
CA MET A 142 -9.96 8.35 25.30
C MET A 142 -8.49 8.70 25.57
N TYR A 143 -8.17 9.24 26.76
CA TYR A 143 -6.79 9.60 27.09
C TYR A 143 -5.87 8.39 27.24
N ASP A 144 -6.35 7.28 27.81
CA ASP A 144 -5.58 6.03 27.91
C ASP A 144 -5.22 5.49 26.52
N TYR A 145 -6.20 5.38 25.61
CA TYR A 145 -5.95 4.91 24.25
C TYR A 145 -5.10 5.89 23.43
N LEU A 146 -5.26 7.21 23.62
CA LEU A 146 -4.37 8.18 22.99
C LEU A 146 -2.92 8.00 23.46
N LYS A 147 -2.71 7.78 24.76
CA LYS A 147 -1.39 7.49 25.31
C LYS A 147 -0.81 6.22 24.69
N TYR A 148 -1.59 5.14 24.59
CA TYR A 148 -1.14 3.90 23.97
C TYR A 148 -0.83 4.07 22.48
N ALA A 149 -1.64 4.84 21.75
CA ALA A 149 -1.40 5.15 20.34
C ALA A 149 -0.03 5.82 20.14
N VAL A 150 0.28 6.84 20.96
CA VAL A 150 1.56 7.54 20.91
C VAL A 150 2.72 6.60 21.27
N GLN A 151 2.57 5.80 22.33
CA GLN A 151 3.59 4.84 22.77
C GLN A 151 3.87 3.74 21.73
N THR A 152 2.92 3.46 20.85
CA THR A 152 3.03 2.44 19.78
C THR A 152 3.36 3.03 18.41
N GLY A 153 3.66 4.33 18.33
CA GLY A 153 4.23 4.97 17.15
C GLY A 153 3.33 5.98 16.43
N PHE A 154 2.08 6.20 16.88
CA PHE A 154 1.23 7.28 16.36
C PHE A 154 1.66 8.63 16.97
N VAL A 155 2.76 9.17 16.47
CA VAL A 155 3.45 10.32 17.08
C VAL A 155 3.23 11.64 16.32
N ASP A 156 2.38 11.65 15.29
CA ASP A 156 2.07 12.87 14.53
C ASP A 156 1.22 13.83 15.39
N ARG A 157 1.90 14.74 16.09
CA ARG A 157 1.28 15.74 16.96
C ARG A 157 0.23 16.57 16.22
N ALA A 158 0.45 16.92 14.95
CA ALA A 158 -0.49 17.74 14.20
C ALA A 158 -1.79 16.96 13.93
N LYS A 159 -1.70 15.68 13.54
CA LYS A 159 -2.86 14.80 13.38
C LYS A 159 -3.61 14.58 14.70
N ILE A 160 -2.90 14.43 15.82
CA ILE A 160 -3.52 14.27 17.14
C ILE A 160 -4.28 15.54 17.54
N LEU A 161 -3.59 16.68 17.60
CA LEU A 161 -4.18 17.92 18.10
C LEU A 161 -5.27 18.46 17.17
N GLY A 162 -5.15 18.22 15.86
CA GLY A 162 -6.11 18.62 14.84
C GLY A 162 -7.28 17.66 14.63
N ASN A 163 -7.36 16.54 15.36
CA ASN A 163 -8.43 15.56 15.16
C ASN A 163 -9.80 16.16 15.56
N PRO A 164 -10.78 16.21 14.65
CA PRO A 164 -12.10 16.78 14.93
C PRO A 164 -12.85 16.05 16.05
N HIS A 165 -12.61 14.75 16.25
CA HIS A 165 -13.24 13.96 17.31
C HIS A 165 -12.79 14.38 18.72
N PHE A 166 -11.69 15.13 18.82
CA PHE A 166 -11.20 15.69 20.09
C PHE A 166 -11.59 17.16 20.29
N ALA A 167 -12.39 17.76 19.40
CA ALA A 167 -12.70 19.19 19.45
C ALA A 167 -13.22 19.66 20.82
N LYS A 168 -14.03 18.83 21.51
CA LYS A 168 -14.56 19.12 22.85
C LYS A 168 -13.47 19.28 23.92
N TYR A 169 -12.31 18.64 23.74
CA TYR A 169 -11.24 18.54 24.74
C TYR A 169 -10.00 19.37 24.38
N GLN A 170 -9.99 20.01 23.20
CA GLN A 170 -8.83 20.79 22.71
C GLN A 170 -8.49 21.99 23.61
N GLN A 171 -9.48 22.62 24.24
CA GLN A 171 -9.28 23.81 25.08
C GLN A 171 -8.70 23.50 26.46
N GLU A 172 -8.75 22.23 26.90
CA GLU A 172 -8.32 21.84 28.24
C GLU A 172 -6.79 21.76 28.38
N GLY A 173 -6.04 21.74 27.26
CA GLY A 173 -4.58 21.58 27.24
C GLY A 173 -4.08 20.22 27.74
N TYR A 174 -4.91 19.43 28.41
CA TYR A 174 -4.55 18.14 29.01
C TYR A 174 -4.16 17.09 27.97
N MET A 175 -4.75 17.12 26.77
CA MET A 175 -4.33 16.27 25.66
C MET A 175 -2.84 16.43 25.31
N LEU A 176 -2.31 17.67 25.37
CA LEU A 176 -0.89 17.91 25.15
C LEU A 176 -0.03 17.34 26.28
N THR A 177 -0.52 17.39 27.52
CA THR A 177 0.13 16.74 28.67
C THR A 177 0.21 15.23 28.47
N VAL A 178 -0.90 14.58 28.07
CA VAL A 178 -0.94 13.14 27.79
C VAL A 178 0.03 12.78 26.67
N TYR A 179 0.05 13.54 25.58
CA TYR A 179 1.00 13.36 24.49
C TYR A 179 2.46 13.47 24.96
N ASN A 180 2.80 14.53 25.69
CA ASN A 180 4.16 14.75 26.18
C ASN A 180 4.61 13.66 27.16
N GLN A 181 3.71 13.19 28.02
CA GLN A 181 3.97 12.07 28.92
C GLN A 181 4.19 10.77 28.15
N ALA A 182 3.37 10.51 27.14
CA ALA A 182 3.49 9.33 26.28
C ALA A 182 4.80 9.34 25.47
N MET A 183 5.28 10.53 25.07
CA MET A 183 6.55 10.73 24.37
C MET A 183 7.78 10.76 25.30
N SER A 184 7.58 10.90 26.61
CA SER A 184 8.68 11.02 27.57
C SER A 184 9.58 9.79 27.52
N GLY A 185 10.83 9.98 27.08
CA GLY A 185 11.81 8.90 26.91
C GLY A 185 11.77 8.19 25.54
N ASN A 186 10.81 8.50 24.67
CA ASN A 186 10.71 7.89 23.33
C ASN A 186 11.58 8.58 22.26
N GLY A 187 12.08 9.79 22.52
CA GLY A 187 12.93 10.54 21.60
C GLY A 187 12.15 11.48 20.67
N ASP A 188 12.69 11.74 19.48
CA ASP A 188 12.10 12.64 18.49
C ASP A 188 10.93 11.95 17.75
N PRO A 189 9.70 12.51 17.77
CA PRO A 189 8.56 12.01 16.99
C PRO A 189 8.87 11.78 15.51
N GLU A 190 9.64 12.66 14.88
CA GLU A 190 9.97 12.57 13.46
C GLU A 190 10.85 11.34 13.18
N GLU A 191 11.78 11.03 14.09
CA GLU A 191 12.61 9.83 13.99
C GLU A 191 11.82 8.56 14.22
N ILE A 192 10.87 8.55 15.16
CA ILE A 192 10.00 7.39 15.42
C ILE A 192 9.14 7.10 14.19
N LEU A 193 8.51 8.13 13.63
CA LEU A 193 7.66 7.99 12.43
C LEU A 193 8.48 7.50 11.23
N TRP A 194 9.70 8.01 11.07
CA TRP A 194 10.63 7.56 10.03
C TRP A 194 11.08 6.11 10.21
N LYS A 195 11.39 5.69 11.44
CA LYS A 195 11.72 4.29 11.77
C LYS A 195 10.53 3.37 11.50
N GLY A 196 9.31 3.80 11.83
CA GLY A 196 8.08 3.06 11.53
C GLY A 196 7.92 2.82 10.02
N TYR A 197 8.07 3.86 9.20
CA TYR A 197 8.01 3.74 7.75
C TYR A 197 9.12 2.83 7.20
N THR A 198 10.35 2.94 7.71
CA THR A 198 11.48 2.19 7.16
C THR A 198 11.60 0.75 7.65
N HIS A 199 10.83 0.36 8.67
CA HIS A 199 10.92 -0.94 9.34
C HIS A 199 10.74 -2.13 8.39
N ASP A 200 9.74 -2.05 7.51
CA ASP A 200 9.34 -3.17 6.65
C ASP A 200 10.20 -3.34 5.38
N PHE A 201 11.06 -2.37 5.06
CA PHE A 201 11.97 -2.49 3.92
C PHE A 201 13.14 -3.42 4.25
N LYS A 202 13.07 -4.64 3.73
CA LYS A 202 14.16 -5.63 3.82
C LYS A 202 15.34 -5.21 2.97
N GLN A 203 16.55 -5.40 3.48
CA GLN A 203 17.78 -5.12 2.74
C GLN A 203 17.83 -5.94 1.44
N ALA A 204 18.07 -5.27 0.32
CA ALA A 204 18.19 -5.91 -0.98
C ALA A 204 19.45 -6.80 -1.04
N SER A 205 19.32 -7.99 -1.62
CA SER A 205 20.45 -8.82 -2.04
C SER A 205 20.87 -8.44 -3.47
N PHE A 206 22.15 -8.19 -3.68
CA PHE A 206 22.66 -7.73 -4.98
C PHE A 206 23.21 -8.88 -5.83
N PRO A 207 22.96 -8.88 -7.16
CA PRO A 207 22.16 -7.90 -7.90
C PRO A 207 20.66 -8.04 -7.61
N TYR A 208 19.98 -6.90 -7.37
CA TYR A 208 18.53 -6.87 -7.13
C TYR A 208 17.80 -6.45 -8.40
N LYS A 209 16.79 -7.21 -8.82
CA LYS A 209 16.13 -7.00 -10.13
C LYS A 209 14.62 -6.82 -10.01
N ILE A 210 14.10 -5.87 -10.79
CA ILE A 210 12.67 -5.72 -11.08
C ILE A 210 12.44 -5.89 -12.58
N ASP A 211 11.59 -6.85 -12.93
CA ASP A 211 11.16 -7.16 -14.30
C ASP A 211 9.64 -7.45 -14.34
N SER A 212 9.13 -7.83 -15.53
CA SER A 212 7.69 -8.11 -15.76
C SER A 212 7.10 -9.20 -14.88
N GLY A 213 7.93 -10.11 -14.34
CA GLY A 213 7.50 -11.15 -13.42
C GLY A 213 7.66 -10.80 -11.95
N SER A 214 8.32 -9.70 -11.59
CA SER A 214 8.71 -9.42 -10.20
C SER A 214 7.51 -9.30 -9.26
N PHE A 215 6.43 -8.64 -9.67
CA PHE A 215 5.22 -8.54 -8.85
C PHE A 215 4.62 -9.93 -8.54
N ARG A 216 4.47 -10.77 -9.56
CA ARG A 216 3.96 -12.14 -9.41
C ARG A 216 4.83 -12.99 -8.49
N ARG A 217 6.16 -12.85 -8.59
CA ARG A 217 7.12 -13.58 -7.73
C ARG A 217 7.12 -13.10 -6.28
N MET A 218 6.74 -11.86 -6.02
CA MET A 218 6.65 -11.31 -4.67
C MET A 218 5.47 -11.87 -3.87
N GLY A 219 4.42 -12.32 -4.56
CA GLY A 219 3.15 -12.69 -3.93
C GLY A 219 2.37 -11.45 -3.50
N GLU A 220 1.52 -11.59 -2.47
CA GLU A 220 0.78 -10.46 -1.92
C GLU A 220 1.73 -9.59 -1.08
N PRO A 221 2.00 -8.34 -1.49
CA PRO A 221 3.00 -7.52 -0.83
C PRO A 221 2.42 -6.85 0.42
N LYS A 222 3.31 -6.48 1.36
CA LYS A 222 2.90 -5.70 2.53
C LYS A 222 2.63 -4.25 2.10
N ILE A 223 1.41 -3.78 2.39
CA ILE A 223 0.94 -2.44 2.01
C ILE A 223 1.54 -1.38 2.94
N ILE A 224 1.91 -0.23 2.37
CA ILE A 224 2.36 0.95 3.12
C ILE A 224 1.12 1.68 3.64
N SER A 225 1.03 1.83 4.95
CA SER A 225 -0.07 2.58 5.58
C SER A 225 -0.09 4.04 5.15
N TYR A 226 -1.29 4.61 4.98
CA TYR A 226 -1.49 6.03 4.68
C TYR A 226 -0.91 6.96 5.75
N GLU A 227 -0.64 6.46 6.97
CA GLU A 227 0.08 7.25 7.97
C GLU A 227 1.45 7.73 7.51
N TYR A 228 2.07 6.97 6.60
CA TYR A 228 3.36 7.28 6.01
C TYR A 228 3.26 8.10 4.72
N GLU A 229 2.09 8.67 4.40
CA GLU A 229 1.87 9.54 3.22
C GLU A 229 2.91 10.66 3.06
N LYS A 230 3.54 11.12 4.15
CA LYS A 230 4.60 12.14 4.11
C LYS A 230 5.86 11.64 3.40
N TYR A 231 6.08 10.33 3.38
CA TYR A 231 7.22 9.67 2.74
C TYR A 231 6.84 9.06 1.39
N VAL A 232 5.54 8.98 1.07
CA VAL A 232 5.01 8.53 -0.22
C VAL A 232 4.14 9.65 -0.83
N PRO A 233 4.76 10.68 -1.44
CA PRO A 233 4.03 11.86 -1.94
C PRO A 233 2.90 11.52 -2.92
N GLU A 234 3.02 10.41 -3.63
CA GLU A 234 2.02 9.89 -4.57
C GLU A 234 0.68 9.57 -3.89
N MET A 235 0.65 9.36 -2.57
CA MET A 235 -0.59 9.23 -1.79
C MET A 235 -1.34 10.57 -1.65
N ARG A 236 -0.66 11.71 -1.80
CA ARG A 236 -1.22 13.05 -1.55
C ARG A 236 -1.61 13.82 -2.82
N ASP A 237 -0.88 13.61 -3.91
CA ASP A 237 -0.95 14.49 -5.09
C ASP A 237 -2.15 14.21 -6.03
N ASN A 238 -2.82 13.06 -5.90
CA ASN A 238 -3.96 12.74 -6.76
C ASN A 238 -5.25 13.41 -6.26
N LYS A 239 -5.46 14.67 -6.66
CA LYS A 239 -6.70 15.46 -6.42
C LYS A 239 -8.01 14.83 -6.98
N PHE A 240 -7.95 13.65 -7.59
CA PHE A 240 -9.10 12.83 -8.00
C PHE A 240 -9.03 11.38 -7.49
N SER A 241 -8.03 11.00 -6.68
CA SER A 241 -8.00 9.69 -6.01
C SER A 241 -7.77 9.90 -4.51
N ARG A 242 -8.83 10.17 -3.74
CA ARG A 242 -8.78 9.75 -2.34
C ARG A 242 -8.83 8.21 -2.36
N ASP A 243 -7.65 7.59 -2.45
CA ASP A 243 -7.35 6.21 -2.08
C ASP A 243 -8.20 5.05 -2.65
N VAL A 244 -8.63 5.09 -3.91
CA VAL A 244 -9.21 3.88 -4.54
C VAL A 244 -8.65 3.45 -5.88
N GLY A 245 -7.77 4.26 -6.45
CA GLY A 245 -7.04 3.83 -7.63
C GLY A 245 -5.90 2.89 -7.27
N ASN A 246 -5.11 3.19 -6.23
CA ASN A 246 -3.77 2.62 -6.09
C ASN A 246 -3.44 2.15 -4.67
N GLU A 247 -2.70 1.04 -4.56
CA GLU A 247 -1.98 0.66 -3.35
C GLU A 247 -0.48 0.85 -3.52
N PHE A 248 0.15 1.33 -2.45
CA PHE A 248 1.60 1.40 -2.33
C PHE A 248 2.09 0.28 -1.42
N PHE A 249 3.22 -0.33 -1.75
CA PHE A 249 3.72 -1.49 -1.02
C PHE A 249 5.24 -1.50 -0.89
N TYR A 250 5.71 -2.08 0.21
CA TYR A 250 7.14 -2.21 0.52
C TYR A 250 7.80 -3.19 -0.46
N VAL A 251 8.97 -2.83 -1.00
CA VAL A 251 9.74 -3.72 -1.90
C VAL A 251 11.12 -4.04 -1.33
N ALA A 252 12.01 -3.04 -1.21
CA ALA A 252 13.35 -3.29 -0.69
C ALA A 252 14.03 -2.01 -0.18
N LYS A 253 14.99 -2.19 0.73
CA LYS A 253 15.99 -1.18 1.08
C LYS A 253 17.22 -1.39 0.20
N VAL A 254 17.54 -0.41 -0.64
CA VAL A 254 18.64 -0.47 -1.61
C VAL A 254 19.93 0.06 -0.99
N MET A 255 19.87 1.14 -0.21
CA MET A 255 21.05 1.71 0.45
C MET A 255 20.68 2.28 1.81
N GLN A 256 21.57 2.15 2.79
CA GLN A 256 21.46 2.83 4.07
C GLN A 256 22.85 3.26 4.52
N THR A 257 23.01 4.56 4.75
CA THR A 257 24.20 5.20 5.32
C THR A 257 23.79 6.11 6.47
N GLU A 258 24.75 6.73 7.13
CA GLU A 258 24.48 7.76 8.14
C GLU A 258 23.82 9.02 7.54
N LEU A 259 24.01 9.25 6.23
CA LEU A 259 23.53 10.46 5.55
C LEU A 259 22.18 10.25 4.86
N CYS A 260 21.94 9.06 4.32
CA CYS A 260 20.74 8.79 3.54
C CYS A 260 20.29 7.32 3.56
N ASN A 261 19.01 7.13 3.25
CA ASN A 261 18.36 5.86 3.08
C ASN A 261 17.68 5.85 1.71
N VAL A 262 17.95 4.83 0.91
CA VAL A 262 17.33 4.63 -0.40
C VAL A 262 16.49 3.38 -0.36
N VAL A 263 15.20 3.57 -0.58
CA VAL A 263 14.20 2.51 -0.58
C VAL A 263 13.53 2.41 -1.93
N LEU A 264 13.09 1.21 -2.26
CA LEU A 264 12.28 0.88 -3.41
C LEU A 264 10.90 0.49 -2.88
N TYR A 265 9.86 1.16 -3.37
CA TYR A 265 8.47 0.78 -3.13
C TYR A 265 7.72 0.66 -4.47
N GLY A 266 6.64 -0.11 -4.46
CA GLY A 266 5.80 -0.32 -5.63
C GLY A 266 4.46 0.37 -5.49
N CYS A 267 3.81 0.55 -6.63
CA CYS A 267 2.45 1.03 -6.76
C CYS A 267 1.71 0.13 -7.75
N ARG A 268 0.48 -0.27 -7.42
CA ARG A 268 -0.42 -0.98 -8.33
C ARG A 268 -1.79 -0.31 -8.33
N SER A 269 -2.42 -0.22 -9.49
CA SER A 269 -3.82 0.18 -9.59
C SER A 269 -4.77 -1.00 -9.38
N TYR A 270 -5.95 -0.70 -8.82
CA TYR A 270 -7.07 -1.60 -8.61
C TYR A 270 -8.20 -1.44 -9.60
N GLU A 271 -8.13 -0.44 -10.48
CA GLU A 271 -9.22 -0.11 -11.40
C GLU A 271 -9.44 -1.16 -12.51
N GLY A 272 -8.66 -2.24 -12.53
CA GLY A 272 -8.87 -3.37 -13.44
C GLY A 272 -7.81 -4.46 -13.31
N ALA A 273 -8.18 -5.69 -13.66
CA ALA A 273 -7.21 -6.78 -13.74
C ALA A 273 -6.15 -6.46 -14.82
N GLY A 274 -4.87 -6.55 -14.47
CA GLY A 274 -3.77 -6.25 -15.41
C GLY A 274 -3.36 -4.77 -15.46
N SER A 275 -3.86 -3.93 -14.55
CA SER A 275 -3.32 -2.59 -14.32
C SER A 275 -1.80 -2.58 -14.14
N PRO A 276 -1.08 -1.56 -14.64
CA PRO A 276 0.36 -1.51 -14.57
C PRO A 276 0.82 -1.43 -13.12
N VAL A 277 1.83 -2.22 -12.81
CA VAL A 277 2.60 -2.07 -11.59
C VAL A 277 3.84 -1.25 -11.95
N TYR A 278 4.14 -0.23 -11.15
CA TYR A 278 5.38 0.51 -11.28
C TYR A 278 6.10 0.64 -9.94
N TYR A 279 7.40 0.92 -10.02
CA TYR A 279 8.30 0.90 -8.88
C TYR A 279 9.07 2.20 -8.81
N ILE A 280 9.10 2.80 -7.63
CA ILE A 280 9.78 4.07 -7.36
C ILE A 280 10.97 3.80 -6.46
N LEU A 281 12.15 4.21 -6.93
CA LEU A 281 13.34 4.34 -6.09
C LEU A 281 13.30 5.74 -5.48
N ALA A 282 13.30 5.82 -4.16
CA ALA A 282 13.26 7.08 -3.42
C ALA A 282 14.39 7.13 -2.40
N SER A 283 15.07 8.26 -2.39
CA SER A 283 16.18 8.58 -1.49
C SER A 283 15.74 9.63 -0.48
N PHE A 284 16.05 9.38 0.78
CA PHE A 284 15.74 10.25 1.90
C PHE A 284 17.01 10.53 2.69
N ASN A 285 17.13 11.70 3.28
CA ASN A 285 18.20 11.97 4.23
C ASN A 285 17.96 11.21 5.56
N SER A 286 18.89 11.32 6.51
CA SER A 286 18.79 10.68 7.82
C SER A 286 17.56 11.08 8.66
N LYS A 287 16.89 12.20 8.32
CA LYS A 287 15.67 12.69 8.98
C LYS A 287 14.38 12.35 8.21
N GLY A 288 14.47 11.52 7.16
CA GLY A 288 13.30 11.15 6.36
C GLY A 288 12.81 12.25 5.40
N LYS A 289 13.62 13.29 5.14
CA LYS A 289 13.30 14.28 4.10
C LYS A 289 13.70 13.71 2.73
N LEU A 290 12.78 13.75 1.77
CA LEU A 290 13.02 13.33 0.40
C LEU A 290 14.19 14.13 -0.23
N VAL A 291 15.17 13.42 -0.76
CA VAL A 291 16.35 13.95 -1.48
C VAL A 291 16.16 13.81 -2.98
N ASP A 292 15.81 12.62 -3.44
CA ASP A 292 15.63 12.30 -4.86
C ASP A 292 14.62 11.16 -5.03
N LYS A 293 13.94 11.09 -6.17
CA LYS A 293 13.06 9.97 -6.52
C LYS A 293 12.93 9.78 -8.03
N MET A 294 12.76 8.54 -8.44
CA MET A 294 12.49 8.22 -9.85
C MET A 294 11.72 6.90 -10.01
N VAL A 295 10.89 6.82 -11.05
CA VAL A 295 10.28 5.55 -11.47
C VAL A 295 11.34 4.71 -12.16
N VAL A 296 11.68 3.55 -11.59
CA VAL A 296 12.78 2.69 -12.04
C VAL A 296 12.32 1.39 -12.67
N GLY A 297 11.11 0.92 -12.36
CA GLY A 297 10.60 -0.37 -12.81
C GLY A 297 9.14 -0.30 -13.20
N GLY A 298 8.72 -1.19 -14.08
CA GLY A 298 7.35 -1.25 -14.58
C GLY A 298 6.99 -0.06 -15.46
N ALA A 299 5.70 0.25 -15.54
CA ALA A 299 5.17 1.37 -16.31
C ALA A 299 4.05 2.03 -15.51
N LYS A 300 3.97 3.37 -15.49
CA LYS A 300 2.91 4.07 -14.77
C LYS A 300 1.63 4.10 -15.60
N ASN A 301 1.80 4.37 -16.90
CA ASN A 301 0.75 4.28 -17.92
C ASN A 301 1.17 3.29 -19.02
N PHE A 302 0.24 2.90 -19.89
CA PHE A 302 0.50 1.91 -20.95
C PHE A 302 1.36 2.44 -22.08
N ASP A 303 1.30 3.75 -22.34
CA ASP A 303 2.14 4.42 -23.32
C ASP A 303 3.56 4.69 -22.80
N ASP A 304 3.78 4.53 -21.49
CA ASP A 304 5.12 4.65 -20.94
C ASP A 304 5.98 3.46 -21.39
N ASN A 305 7.25 3.73 -21.68
CA ASN A 305 8.22 2.65 -21.79
C ASN A 305 8.21 1.83 -20.48
N TYR A 306 8.07 0.53 -20.63
CA TYR A 306 8.24 -0.43 -19.57
C TYR A 306 9.70 -0.42 -19.12
N LYS A 307 9.93 -0.31 -17.82
CA LYS A 307 11.26 -0.23 -17.21
C LYS A 307 11.61 -1.51 -16.49
N GLU A 308 12.82 -2.00 -16.71
CA GLU A 308 13.44 -3.05 -15.90
C GLU A 308 14.59 -2.45 -15.11
N PHE A 309 14.58 -2.68 -13.80
CA PHE A 309 15.56 -2.12 -12.87
C PHE A 309 16.54 -3.21 -12.44
N THR A 310 17.82 -2.88 -12.39
CA THR A 310 18.83 -3.71 -11.74
C THR A 310 19.71 -2.84 -10.86
N ALA A 311 19.70 -3.09 -9.55
CA ALA A 311 20.67 -2.52 -8.63
C ALA A 311 21.85 -3.49 -8.44
N GLN A 312 23.05 -2.94 -8.35
CA GLN A 312 24.31 -3.63 -8.12
C GLN A 312 24.94 -3.18 -6.81
N SER A 313 25.94 -3.93 -6.33
CA SER A 313 26.80 -3.45 -5.26
C SER A 313 27.54 -2.17 -5.66
N GLY A 314 27.95 -1.37 -4.68
CA GLY A 314 28.68 -0.11 -4.94
C GLY A 314 27.79 1.05 -5.38
N ASN A 315 26.51 1.05 -4.98
CA ASN A 315 25.58 2.18 -5.18
C ASN A 315 25.31 2.50 -6.66
N ARG A 316 25.39 1.49 -7.55
CA ARG A 316 25.09 1.64 -8.97
C ARG A 316 23.81 0.91 -9.32
N PHE A 317 23.07 1.46 -10.27
CA PHE A 317 21.90 0.80 -10.82
C PHE A 317 21.73 1.13 -12.30
N GLN A 318 20.98 0.29 -12.99
CA GLN A 318 20.62 0.49 -14.39
C GLN A 318 19.12 0.36 -14.58
N ILE A 319 18.62 1.08 -15.57
CA ILE A 319 17.25 1.02 -16.05
C ILE A 319 17.29 0.66 -17.52
N GLN A 320 16.65 -0.45 -17.88
CA GLN A 320 16.43 -0.83 -19.27
C GLN A 320 15.00 -0.47 -19.65
N GLU A 321 14.84 0.24 -20.75
CA GLU A 321 13.55 0.69 -21.25
C GLU A 321 13.13 -0.14 -22.47
N TYR A 322 11.87 -0.54 -22.48
CA TYR A 322 11.24 -1.30 -23.54
C TYR A 322 9.93 -0.65 -23.94
N LYS A 323 9.69 -0.57 -25.24
CA LYS A 323 8.38 -0.22 -25.78
C LYS A 323 7.60 -1.52 -26.00
N ASN A 324 6.45 -1.64 -25.35
CA ASN A 324 5.53 -2.76 -25.52
C ASN A 324 4.54 -2.42 -26.65
N ALA A 325 4.23 -3.39 -27.49
CA ALA A 325 3.06 -3.34 -28.36
C ALA A 325 2.02 -4.34 -27.85
N TYR A 326 0.77 -3.89 -27.77
CA TYR A 326 -0.36 -4.68 -27.27
C TYR A 326 -1.18 -5.24 -28.43
N GLU A 327 -1.87 -6.36 -28.18
CA GLU A 327 -2.71 -7.04 -29.18
C GLU A 327 -3.86 -6.14 -29.65
N LYS A 328 -4.46 -5.40 -28.73
CA LYS A 328 -5.57 -4.47 -28.98
C LYS A 328 -5.15 -3.05 -28.62
N SER A 329 -5.84 -2.08 -29.22
CA SER A 329 -5.69 -0.66 -28.84
C SER A 329 -5.94 -0.48 -27.34
N THR A 330 -4.95 0.08 -26.64
CA THR A 330 -5.04 0.40 -25.21
C THR A 330 -6.06 1.50 -24.93
N ASP A 331 -6.30 2.39 -25.89
CA ASP A 331 -7.28 3.47 -25.79
C ASP A 331 -8.73 2.94 -25.85
N GLU A 332 -8.98 1.88 -26.62
CA GLU A 332 -10.34 1.36 -26.86
C GLU A 332 -10.71 0.19 -25.94
N TYR A 333 -9.76 -0.71 -25.68
CA TYR A 333 -10.03 -1.96 -24.96
C TYR A 333 -9.45 -1.98 -23.55
N GLY A 334 -8.73 -0.92 -23.16
CA GLY A 334 -8.01 -0.89 -21.90
C GLY A 334 -7.06 -2.10 -21.79
N TYR A 335 -7.06 -2.68 -20.59
CA TYR A 335 -5.91 -3.46 -20.10
C TYR A 335 -6.27 -4.90 -19.74
N GLU A 336 -7.54 -5.15 -19.45
CA GLU A 336 -8.04 -6.48 -19.13
C GLU A 336 -7.98 -7.38 -20.36
N ASN A 337 -7.23 -8.47 -20.25
CA ASN A 337 -7.04 -9.44 -21.34
C ASN A 337 -6.44 -8.82 -22.63
N ASN A 338 -5.61 -7.78 -22.50
CA ASN A 338 -4.86 -7.19 -23.62
C ASN A 338 -3.37 -7.56 -23.51
N GLN A 339 -2.95 -8.58 -24.27
CA GLN A 339 -1.61 -9.14 -24.14
C GLN A 339 -0.55 -8.31 -24.86
N VAL A 340 0.69 -8.30 -24.33
CA VAL A 340 1.85 -7.75 -25.04
C VAL A 340 2.26 -8.72 -26.15
N VAL A 341 2.15 -8.28 -27.40
CA VAL A 341 2.50 -9.10 -28.59
C VAL A 341 3.94 -8.91 -29.04
N SER A 342 4.54 -7.75 -28.74
CA SER A 342 5.96 -7.54 -29.00
C SER A 342 6.57 -6.54 -28.03
N ARG A 343 7.89 -6.62 -27.89
CA ARG A 343 8.67 -5.79 -26.99
C ARG A 343 9.97 -5.38 -27.67
N SER A 344 10.15 -4.09 -27.91
CA SER A 344 11.36 -3.54 -28.52
C SER A 344 12.20 -2.80 -27.50
N PHE A 345 13.50 -3.12 -27.44
CA PHE A 345 14.45 -2.38 -26.62
C PHE A 345 14.56 -0.92 -27.08
N VAL A 346 14.53 0.01 -26.13
CA VAL A 346 14.65 1.45 -26.37
C VAL A 346 16.03 1.94 -25.94
N ALA A 347 16.39 1.73 -24.68
CA ALA A 347 17.65 2.23 -24.13
C ALA A 347 18.04 1.51 -22.84
N THR A 348 19.34 1.60 -22.50
CA THR A 348 19.85 1.30 -21.16
C THR A 348 20.43 2.59 -20.59
N ARG A 349 19.99 2.98 -19.39
CA ARG A 349 20.53 4.11 -18.64
C ARG A 349 21.22 3.61 -17.39
N GLN A 350 22.43 4.11 -17.13
CA GLN A 350 23.19 3.77 -15.94
C GLN A 350 23.25 4.95 -14.99
N TYR A 351 23.14 4.64 -13.71
CA TYR A 351 23.12 5.62 -12.63
C TYR A 351 24.01 5.17 -11.48
N ALA A 352 24.44 6.14 -10.69
CA ALA A 352 25.01 5.96 -9.38
C ALA A 352 24.21 6.77 -8.36
N ILE A 353 24.26 6.34 -7.10
CA ILE A 353 23.75 7.07 -5.96
C ILE A 353 24.95 7.70 -5.26
N ASP A 354 24.98 9.03 -5.19
CA ASP A 354 26.06 9.75 -4.52
C ASP A 354 25.98 9.62 -2.99
N ALA A 355 26.98 10.15 -2.27
CA ALA A 355 27.05 10.08 -0.81
C ALA A 355 25.86 10.75 -0.09
N ASN A 356 25.21 11.72 -0.74
CA ASN A 356 24.04 12.43 -0.21
C ASN A 356 22.73 11.75 -0.63
N GLY A 357 22.78 10.69 -1.41
CA GLY A 357 21.62 9.96 -1.89
C GLY A 357 21.03 10.51 -3.19
N LYS A 358 21.70 11.40 -3.92
CA LYS A 358 21.22 11.92 -5.20
C LYS A 358 21.51 10.92 -6.33
N PHE A 359 20.58 10.79 -7.27
CA PHE A 359 20.75 9.93 -8.43
C PHE A 359 21.48 10.70 -9.53
N ILE A 360 22.66 10.22 -9.91
CA ILE A 360 23.50 10.82 -10.95
C ILE A 360 23.67 9.85 -12.10
N THR A 361 23.65 10.36 -13.33
CA THR A 361 23.97 9.54 -14.51
C THR A 361 25.41 9.07 -14.39
N ALA A 362 25.63 7.75 -14.43
CA ALA A 362 26.98 7.22 -14.48
C ALA A 362 27.52 7.46 -15.89
N GLN A 363 28.51 8.35 -16.04
CA GLN A 363 29.26 8.40 -17.29
C GLN A 363 29.87 7.02 -17.54
N GLN A 364 29.78 6.55 -18.79
CA GLN A 364 30.52 5.37 -19.22
C GLN A 364 32.01 5.68 -19.07
N SER A 365 32.59 5.21 -17.97
CA SER A 365 34.04 5.17 -17.74
C SER A 365 34.67 4.11 -18.62
#